data_AF-A0A5Q5CFC0-F1
#
_entry.id   AF-A0A5Q5CFC0-F1
#
_cell.length_a   1.000
_cell.length_b   1.000
_cell.length_c   1.000
_cell.angle_alpha   90.00
_cell.angle_beta   90.00
_cell.angle_gamma   90.00
#
_symmetry.space_group_name_H-M   'P 1'
#
loop_
_entity.id
_entity.type
_entity.pdbx_description
1 polymer ?
#
loop_
_entity_poly.entity_id
_entity_poly.type
_entity_poly.pdbx_seq_one_letter_code
_entity_poly.pdbx_strand_id
1 'polypeptide(L)'
;MRALRPGAWDLAFADGLVVELDEELHFNRYRLRTLEAPWSARLPWHDAYIVFCERQEQACLDAGRWGKRWTSPPCESMFGPPGEAGVLEGAGTPRWKQRALYDAMKDIAALTSDALHLVRLSLWDTVGDVRLGDALSSSAPIDDERLLELVAQRTTSRPVA
;
A
#
# COMPACT_ATOMS: atom_id res chain seq x y z
N MET A 1 -2.61 19.50 16.28
CA MET A 1 -3.27 18.79 15.17
C MET A 1 -3.69 17.42 15.68
N ARG A 2 -4.91 16.93 15.41
CA ARG A 2 -5.34 15.60 15.90
C ARG A 2 -4.71 14.53 15.01
N ALA A 3 -3.97 13.60 15.61
CA ALA A 3 -3.36 12.50 14.86
C ALA A 3 -4.43 11.67 14.14
N LEU A 4 -4.20 11.39 12.86
CA LEU A 4 -5.04 10.45 12.10
C LEU A 4 -4.92 9.06 12.73
N ARG A 5 -6.04 8.32 12.76
CA ARG A 5 -6.09 6.93 13.24
C ARG A 5 -6.40 6.03 12.05
N PRO A 6 -5.38 5.53 11.34
CA PRO A 6 -5.59 4.88 10.05
C PRO A 6 -6.03 3.41 10.16
N GLY A 7 -6.15 2.86 11.37
CA GLY A 7 -6.58 1.48 11.62
C GLY A 7 -5.46 0.62 12.22
N ALA A 8 -5.62 -0.70 12.16
CA ALA A 8 -4.60 -1.66 12.57
C ALA A 8 -3.47 -1.77 11.54
N TRP A 9 -2.30 -2.17 12.02
CA TRP A 9 -1.11 -2.48 11.21
C TRP A 9 -0.95 -3.99 11.08
N ASP A 10 -0.31 -4.47 10.01
CA ASP A 10 -0.06 -5.92 9.85
C ASP A 10 0.90 -6.43 10.93
N LEU A 11 1.98 -5.69 11.17
CA LEU A 11 2.88 -5.89 12.30
C LEU A 11 3.11 -4.57 13.04
N ALA A 12 3.14 -4.65 14.37
CA ALA A 12 3.48 -3.52 15.23
C ALA A 12 4.48 -3.99 16.29
N PHE A 13 5.56 -3.23 16.43
CA PHE A 13 6.65 -3.52 17.35
C PHE A 13 6.71 -2.48 18.47
N ALA A 14 7.57 -2.74 19.46
CA ALA A 14 7.95 -1.73 20.43
C ALA A 14 8.54 -0.49 19.72
N ASP A 15 8.46 0.66 20.38
CA ASP A 15 9.04 1.93 19.91
C ASP A 15 8.40 2.54 18.65
N GLY A 16 7.22 2.07 18.25
CA GLY A 16 6.41 2.71 17.21
C GLY A 16 6.74 2.28 15.78
N LEU A 17 7.61 1.28 15.61
CA LEU A 17 7.82 0.62 14.32
C LEU A 17 6.58 -0.18 13.92
N VAL A 18 6.05 0.10 12.73
CA VAL A 18 4.88 -0.57 12.17
C VAL A 18 5.17 -0.97 10.73
N VAL A 19 4.69 -2.14 10.32
CA VAL A 19 4.94 -2.71 8.99
C VAL A 19 3.61 -3.01 8.32
N GLU A 20 3.52 -2.64 7.05
CA GLU A 20 2.46 -3.04 6.11
C GLU A 20 3.07 -3.89 5.01
N LEU A 21 2.44 -5.02 4.71
CA LEU A 21 2.72 -5.84 3.55
C LEU A 21 1.65 -5.60 2.49
N ASP A 22 2.03 -4.89 1.44
CA ASP A 22 1.14 -4.55 0.35
C ASP A 22 1.09 -5.66 -0.71
N GLU A 23 -0.07 -6.30 -0.77
CA GLU A 23 -0.43 -7.31 -1.76
C GLU A 23 -1.00 -6.69 -3.05
N GLU A 24 -1.43 -7.50 -4.02
CA GLU A 24 -1.83 -7.07 -5.37
C GLU A 24 -2.88 -5.96 -5.34
N LEU A 25 -3.82 -6.03 -4.39
CA LEU A 25 -4.95 -5.09 -4.28
C LEU A 25 -4.53 -3.63 -3.99
N HIS A 26 -3.29 -3.40 -3.57
CA HIS A 26 -2.77 -2.07 -3.31
C HIS A 26 -2.23 -1.37 -4.56
N PHE A 27 -2.00 -2.09 -5.66
CA PHE A 27 -1.32 -1.55 -6.84
C PHE A 27 -2.30 -1.36 -8.01
N ASN A 28 -2.99 -0.23 -8.02
CA ASN A 28 -3.99 0.12 -9.02
C ASN A 28 -4.04 1.65 -9.27
N ARG A 29 -4.77 2.08 -10.30
CA ARG A 29 -4.93 3.51 -10.64
C ARG A 29 -5.39 4.40 -9.47
N TYR A 30 -6.18 3.90 -8.52
CA TYR A 30 -6.63 4.73 -7.40
C TYR A 30 -5.54 4.94 -6.36
N ARG A 31 -4.65 3.96 -6.14
CA ARG A 31 -3.44 4.15 -5.35
C ARG A 31 -2.48 5.11 -6.03
N LEU A 32 -2.30 4.99 -7.35
CA LEU A 32 -1.52 5.95 -8.13
C LEU A 32 -2.00 7.39 -7.90
N ARG A 33 -3.33 7.63 -7.93
CA ARG A 33 -3.91 8.95 -7.63
C ARG A 33 -3.52 9.49 -6.25
N THR A 34 -3.40 8.65 -5.23
CA THR A 34 -2.98 9.14 -3.91
C THR A 34 -1.49 9.45 -3.83
N LEU A 35 -0.68 8.77 -4.65
CA LEU A 35 0.74 9.04 -4.85
C LEU A 35 1.01 10.24 -5.79
N GLU A 36 0.01 10.79 -6.47
CA GLU A 36 0.17 12.05 -7.21
C GLU A 36 0.17 13.28 -6.28
N ALA A 37 -0.25 13.12 -5.01
CA ALA A 37 -0.31 14.23 -4.07
C ALA A 37 1.10 14.72 -3.68
N PRO A 38 1.38 16.04 -3.61
CA PRO A 38 2.73 16.55 -3.39
C PRO A 38 3.44 16.05 -2.12
N TRP A 39 2.68 15.80 -1.05
CA TRP A 39 3.24 15.29 0.20
C TRP A 39 3.79 13.87 0.08
N SER A 40 3.29 13.09 -0.88
CA SER A 40 3.64 11.68 -1.02
C SER A 40 5.05 11.47 -1.60
N ALA A 41 5.61 12.47 -2.27
CA ALA A 41 7.00 12.43 -2.77
C ALA A 41 8.05 12.31 -1.64
N ARG A 42 7.63 12.53 -0.39
CA ARG A 42 8.48 12.32 0.80
C ARG A 42 8.48 10.87 1.29
N LEU A 43 7.63 10.00 0.74
CA LEU A 43 7.52 8.62 1.16
C LEU A 43 8.67 7.80 0.57
N PRO A 44 9.34 6.94 1.36
CA PRO A 44 10.45 6.14 0.87
C PRO A 44 10.08 5.16 -0.26
N TRP A 45 8.81 4.74 -0.32
CA TRP A 45 8.30 3.83 -1.36
C TRP A 45 7.70 4.53 -2.59
N HIS A 46 7.68 5.87 -2.64
CA HIS A 46 6.92 6.65 -3.63
C HIS A 46 7.19 6.21 -5.08
N ASP A 47 8.44 6.26 -5.52
CA ASP A 47 8.82 5.97 -6.91
C ASP A 47 8.52 4.52 -7.29
N ALA A 48 8.89 3.58 -6.41
CA ALA A 48 8.63 2.17 -6.62
C ALA A 48 7.12 1.88 -6.71
N TYR A 49 6.31 2.51 -5.88
CA TYR A 49 4.87 2.25 -5.85
C TYR A 49 4.14 2.86 -7.03
N ILE A 50 4.60 3.99 -7.58
CA ILE A 50 4.12 4.49 -8.87
C ILE A 50 4.33 3.42 -9.94
N VAL A 51 5.56 2.90 -10.05
CA VAL A 51 5.90 1.85 -11.03
C VAL A 51 5.06 0.59 -10.81
N PHE A 52 4.83 0.18 -9.57
CA PHE A 52 4.00 -0.98 -9.27
C PHE A 52 2.53 -0.74 -9.63
N CYS A 53 1.96 0.43 -9.34
CA CYS A 53 0.59 0.75 -9.72
C CYS A 53 0.40 0.74 -11.24
N GLU A 54 1.38 1.22 -12.01
CA GLU A 54 1.34 1.23 -13.46
C GLU A 54 1.49 -0.18 -14.07
N ARG A 55 2.40 -0.99 -13.53
CA ARG A 55 2.74 -2.32 -14.10
C ARG A 55 1.84 -3.44 -13.63
N GLN A 56 1.28 -3.34 -12.42
CA GLN A 56 0.61 -4.45 -11.74
C GLN A 56 -0.91 -4.28 -11.63
N GLU A 57 -1.51 -3.30 -12.32
CA GLU A 57 -2.97 -3.10 -12.31
C GLU A 57 -3.73 -4.33 -12.79
N GLN A 58 -3.17 -5.06 -13.77
CA GLN A 58 -3.76 -6.32 -14.23
C GLN A 58 -3.76 -7.40 -13.13
N ALA A 59 -2.65 -7.56 -12.40
CA ALA A 59 -2.57 -8.49 -11.29
C ALA A 59 -3.56 -8.11 -10.16
N CYS A 60 -3.68 -6.80 -9.88
CA CYS A 60 -4.70 -6.28 -8.96
C CYS A 60 -6.13 -6.64 -9.43
N LEU A 61 -6.40 -6.51 -10.73
CA LEU A 61 -7.71 -6.85 -11.31
C LEU A 61 -8.01 -8.34 -11.18
N ASP A 62 -7.06 -9.20 -11.48
CA ASP A 62 -7.24 -10.65 -11.37
C ASP A 62 -7.48 -11.09 -9.92
N ALA A 63 -6.82 -10.45 -8.95
CA ALA A 63 -7.03 -10.69 -7.52
C ALA A 63 -8.36 -10.10 -6.98
N GLY A 64 -8.83 -9.01 -7.58
CA GLY A 64 -9.78 -8.08 -6.96
C GLY A 64 -11.11 -7.83 -7.67
N ARG A 65 -11.32 -8.37 -8.88
CA ARG A 65 -12.54 -8.11 -9.68
C ARG A 65 -13.82 -8.78 -9.18
N TRP A 66 -13.81 -9.45 -8.03
CA TRP A 66 -14.93 -10.27 -7.57
C TRP A 66 -15.41 -9.91 -6.16
N GLY A 67 -16.72 -10.02 -5.94
CA GLY A 67 -17.36 -9.97 -4.63
C GLY A 67 -16.96 -8.76 -3.78
N LYS A 68 -16.65 -9.01 -2.50
CA LYS A 68 -16.32 -7.97 -1.51
C LYS A 68 -15.00 -7.23 -1.79
N ARG A 69 -14.20 -7.68 -2.76
CA ARG A 69 -12.98 -7.00 -3.21
C ARG A 69 -13.26 -5.93 -4.26
N TRP A 70 -14.40 -6.03 -4.96
CA TRP A 70 -14.86 -5.03 -5.92
C TRP A 70 -15.75 -3.96 -5.27
N THR A 71 -16.69 -4.40 -4.43
CA THR A 71 -17.64 -3.49 -3.80
C THR A 71 -18.16 -4.03 -2.46
N SER A 72 -18.71 -3.14 -1.64
CA SER A 72 -19.40 -3.44 -0.39
C SER A 72 -20.20 -2.22 0.07
N PRO A 73 -21.26 -2.37 0.88
CA PRO A 73 -22.06 -1.22 1.32
C PRO A 73 -21.25 -0.08 1.97
N PRO A 74 -20.23 -0.33 2.82
CA PRO A 74 -19.41 0.75 3.38
C PRO A 74 -18.54 1.51 2.37
N CYS A 75 -18.08 0.86 1.29
CA CYS A 75 -17.31 1.59 0.28
C CYS A 75 -18.22 2.31 -0.72
N GLU A 76 -19.42 1.79 -0.96
CA GLU A 76 -20.45 2.46 -1.77
C GLU A 76 -20.97 3.73 -1.09
N SER A 77 -21.11 3.73 0.24
CA SER A 77 -21.48 4.95 0.98
C SER A 77 -20.43 6.06 0.88
N MET A 78 -19.16 5.72 0.62
CA MET A 78 -18.06 6.67 0.49
C MET A 78 -17.84 7.13 -0.97
N PHE A 79 -17.95 6.21 -1.93
CA PHE A 79 -17.52 6.43 -3.31
C PHE A 79 -18.61 6.24 -4.36
N GLY A 80 -19.85 5.99 -3.93
CA GLY A 80 -20.98 5.70 -4.80
C GLY A 80 -21.02 4.24 -5.28
N PRO A 81 -22.05 3.88 -6.07
CA PRO A 81 -22.24 2.52 -6.56
C PRO A 81 -21.08 2.06 -7.47
N PRO A 82 -20.80 0.75 -7.55
CA PRO A 82 -19.75 0.21 -8.40
C PRO A 82 -20.13 0.25 -9.88
N GLY A 83 -19.11 0.27 -10.74
CA GLY A 83 -19.24 -0.11 -12.14
C GLY A 83 -19.32 -1.63 -12.32
N GLU A 84 -19.43 -2.07 -13.57
CA GLU A 84 -19.37 -3.50 -13.92
C GLU A 84 -18.07 -4.14 -13.42
N ALA A 85 -18.17 -5.33 -12.86
CA ALA A 85 -17.02 -6.06 -12.31
C ALA A 85 -15.93 -6.26 -13.38
N GLY A 86 -14.72 -5.79 -13.10
CA GLY A 86 -13.60 -5.86 -14.04
C GLY A 86 -13.48 -4.64 -14.97
N VAL A 87 -14.49 -3.76 -15.01
CA VAL A 87 -14.45 -2.51 -15.79
C VAL A 87 -14.04 -1.37 -14.87
N LEU A 88 -12.86 -0.80 -15.11
CA LEU A 88 -12.29 0.24 -14.25
C LEU A 88 -12.67 1.66 -14.70
N GLU A 89 -13.19 1.80 -15.91
CA GLU A 89 -13.66 3.05 -16.49
C GLU A 89 -14.97 3.50 -15.81
N GLY A 90 -15.17 4.82 -15.74
CA GLY A 90 -16.34 5.40 -15.08
C GLY A 90 -16.33 5.19 -13.57
N ALA A 91 -17.37 4.51 -13.06
CA ALA A 91 -17.52 4.29 -11.62
C ALA A 91 -16.43 3.37 -11.04
N GLY A 92 -15.99 2.37 -11.81
CA GLY A 92 -14.98 1.40 -11.39
C GLY A 92 -15.29 0.73 -10.04
N THR A 93 -14.28 0.57 -9.19
CA THR A 93 -14.39 -0.18 -7.93
C THR A 93 -14.35 0.75 -6.70
N PRO A 94 -15.49 0.93 -6.00
CA PRO A 94 -15.55 1.67 -4.74
C PRO A 94 -14.63 1.07 -3.67
N ARG A 95 -14.44 -0.26 -3.67
CA ARG A 95 -13.62 -0.92 -2.67
C ARG A 95 -12.13 -0.59 -2.81
N TRP A 96 -11.62 -0.47 -4.04
CA TRP A 96 -10.23 -0.10 -4.28
C TRP A 96 -10.00 1.38 -4.00
N LYS A 97 -10.96 2.26 -4.33
CA LYS A 97 -10.92 3.68 -3.92
C LYS A 97 -10.82 3.83 -2.41
N GLN A 98 -11.61 3.06 -1.67
CA GLN A 98 -11.55 3.03 -0.21
C GLN A 98 -10.18 2.54 0.30
N ARG A 99 -9.63 1.48 -0.29
CA ARG A 99 -8.30 0.99 0.07
C ARG A 99 -7.23 2.04 -0.17
N ALA A 100 -7.21 2.66 -1.35
CA ALA A 100 -6.26 3.70 -1.69
C ALA A 100 -6.35 4.91 -0.75
N LEU A 101 -7.57 5.30 -0.34
CA LEU A 101 -7.78 6.35 0.67
C LEU A 101 -7.18 5.95 2.03
N TYR A 102 -7.42 4.72 2.50
CA TYR A 102 -6.89 4.26 3.78
C TYR A 102 -5.37 4.13 3.75
N ASP A 103 -4.80 3.68 2.64
CA ASP A 103 -3.35 3.68 2.44
C ASP A 103 -2.78 5.10 2.52
N ALA A 104 -3.41 6.07 1.86
CA ALA A 104 -2.99 7.47 1.95
C ALA A 104 -3.10 8.00 3.38
N MET A 105 -4.12 7.61 4.15
CA MET A 105 -4.25 7.98 5.56
C MET A 105 -3.12 7.38 6.42
N LYS A 106 -2.71 6.13 6.17
CA LYS A 106 -1.54 5.51 6.82
C LYS A 106 -0.26 6.28 6.48
N ASP A 107 -0.08 6.61 5.21
CA ASP A 107 1.10 7.35 4.74
C ASP A 107 1.19 8.75 5.37
N ILE A 108 0.08 9.49 5.41
CA ILE A 108 0.02 10.81 6.05
C ILE A 108 0.27 10.70 7.56
N ALA A 109 -0.28 9.68 8.22
CA ALA A 109 -0.05 9.46 9.65
C ALA A 109 1.44 9.23 9.93
N ALA A 110 2.14 8.46 9.09
CA ALA A 110 3.57 8.23 9.20
C ALA A 110 4.40 9.50 8.97
N LEU A 111 4.01 10.35 8.01
CA LEU A 111 4.72 11.60 7.73
C LEU A 111 4.50 12.72 8.75
N THR A 112 3.48 12.61 9.60
CA THR A 112 3.06 13.66 10.54
C THR A 112 3.23 13.28 12.01
N SER A 113 3.52 12.01 12.31
CA SER A 113 3.69 11.50 13.66
C SER A 113 5.15 11.27 13.99
N ASP A 114 5.61 11.78 15.13
CA ASP A 114 6.95 11.48 15.66
C ASP A 114 7.04 10.11 16.34
N ALA A 115 5.88 9.46 16.55
CA ALA A 115 5.75 8.19 17.25
C ALA A 115 5.52 7.00 16.33
N LEU A 116 5.43 7.20 15.00
CA LEU A 116 5.22 6.12 14.03
C LEU A 116 6.37 6.06 13.06
N HIS A 117 6.94 4.87 12.91
CA HIS A 117 7.95 4.55 11.90
C HIS A 117 7.33 3.50 10.97
N LEU A 118 6.75 3.94 9.87
CA LEU A 118 6.06 3.05 8.94
C LEU A 118 7.05 2.47 7.93
N VAL A 119 7.04 1.15 7.84
CA VAL A 119 7.65 0.37 6.75
C VAL A 119 6.54 -0.12 5.84
N ARG A 120 6.65 0.14 4.53
CA ARG A 120 5.80 -0.52 3.54
C ARG A 120 6.63 -1.40 2.63
N LEU A 121 6.36 -2.69 2.68
CA LEU A 121 6.94 -3.69 1.78
C LEU A 121 5.86 -4.13 0.79
N SER A 122 6.25 -4.43 -0.43
CA SER A 122 5.37 -4.94 -1.48
C SER A 122 5.73 -6.37 -1.84
N LEU A 123 4.74 -7.18 -2.21
CA LEU A 123 5.00 -8.46 -2.89
C LEU A 123 5.85 -8.30 -4.16
N TRP A 124 5.89 -7.11 -4.76
CA TRP A 124 6.66 -6.80 -5.96
C TRP A 124 8.09 -6.31 -5.69
N ASP A 125 8.44 -6.07 -4.43
CA ASP A 125 9.82 -5.73 -4.07
C ASP A 125 10.74 -6.93 -4.31
N THR A 126 12.01 -6.64 -4.64
CA THR A 126 13.04 -7.65 -4.87
C THR A 126 14.16 -7.51 -3.85
N VAL A 127 14.53 -8.63 -3.22
CA VAL A 127 15.69 -8.75 -2.34
C VAL A 127 16.73 -9.60 -3.06
N GLY A 128 17.75 -8.92 -3.60
CA GLY A 128 18.61 -9.54 -4.63
C GLY A 128 17.79 -9.91 -5.86
N ASP A 129 17.84 -11.19 -6.26
CA ASP A 129 17.11 -11.71 -7.41
C ASP A 129 15.75 -12.34 -7.04
N VAL A 130 15.38 -12.30 -5.75
CA VAL A 130 14.16 -12.93 -5.24
C VAL A 130 13.09 -11.87 -5.02
N ARG A 131 11.93 -12.05 -5.65
CA ARG A 131 10.75 -11.24 -5.39
C ARG A 131 10.13 -11.64 -4.04
N LEU A 132 9.74 -10.67 -3.22
CA LEU A 132 9.22 -10.90 -1.88
C LEU A 132 7.97 -11.80 -1.89
N GLY A 133 7.07 -11.63 -2.87
CA GLY A 133 5.91 -12.50 -3.03
C GLY A 133 6.27 -13.97 -3.35
N ASP A 134 7.41 -14.23 -3.99
CA ASP A 134 7.86 -15.60 -4.26
C ASP A 134 8.46 -16.23 -3.00
N ALA A 135 9.22 -15.46 -2.21
CA ALA A 135 9.72 -15.90 -0.91
C ALA A 135 8.57 -16.29 0.04
N LEU A 136 7.49 -15.51 0.06
CA LEU A 136 6.32 -15.76 0.92
C LEU A 136 5.47 -16.96 0.47
N SER A 137 5.42 -17.25 -0.83
CA SER A 137 4.56 -18.31 -1.39
C SER A 137 5.25 -19.65 -1.60
N SER A 138 6.57 -19.63 -1.84
CA SER A 138 7.34 -20.81 -2.24
C SER A 138 8.51 -21.16 -1.30
N SER A 139 8.65 -20.43 -0.19
CA SER A 139 9.79 -20.53 0.73
C SER A 139 11.15 -20.34 0.03
N ALA A 140 11.18 -19.55 -1.06
CA ALA A 140 12.43 -19.18 -1.70
C ALA A 140 13.34 -18.49 -0.67
N PRO A 141 14.62 -18.90 -0.56
CA PRO A 141 15.51 -18.33 0.45
C PRO A 141 15.70 -16.84 0.18
N ILE A 142 15.51 -16.04 1.22
CA ILE A 142 15.78 -14.60 1.20
C ILE A 142 17.05 -14.33 1.98
N ASP A 143 17.83 -13.36 1.52
CA ASP A 143 19.00 -12.88 2.24
C ASP A 143 18.53 -11.90 3.32
N ASP A 144 18.75 -12.26 4.59
CA ASP A 144 18.30 -11.48 5.75
C ASP A 144 18.95 -10.09 5.80
N GLU A 145 20.22 -9.95 5.43
CA GLU A 145 20.91 -8.66 5.44
C GLU A 145 20.31 -7.73 4.39
N ARG A 146 20.08 -8.24 3.18
CA ARG A 146 19.44 -7.47 2.10
C ARG A 146 17.97 -7.16 2.38
N LEU A 147 17.26 -8.04 3.10
CA LEU A 147 15.91 -7.76 3.55
C LEU A 147 15.90 -6.61 4.56
N LEU A 148 16.83 -6.59 5.50
CA LEU A 148 16.99 -5.49 6.46
C LEU A 148 17.35 -4.17 5.76
N GLU A 149 18.18 -4.22 4.72
CA GLU A 149 18.47 -3.04 3.88
C GLU A 149 17.20 -2.50 3.21
N LEU A 150 16.39 -3.39 2.62
CA LEU A 150 15.10 -3.00 2.02
C LEU A 150 14.16 -2.40 3.08
N VAL A 151 14.06 -3.01 4.26
CA VAL A 151 13.26 -2.48 5.37
C VAL A 151 13.71 -1.06 5.72
N ALA A 152 15.02 -0.84 5.87
CA ALA A 152 15.56 0.49 6.16
C ALA A 152 15.23 1.50 5.05
N GLN A 153 15.38 1.10 3.78
CA GLN A 153 15.02 1.93 2.62
C GLN A 153 13.53 2.24 2.54
N ARG A 154 12.67 1.38 3.09
CA ARG A 154 11.21 1.52 3.08
C ARG A 154 10.63 2.12 4.36
N THR A 155 11.48 2.49 5.32
CA THR A 155 11.05 3.10 6.59
C THR A 155 10.93 4.61 6.46
N THR A 156 9.80 5.18 6.88
CA THR A 156 9.65 6.64 6.95
C THR A 156 10.64 7.25 7.95
N SER A 157 11.40 8.26 7.50
CA SER A 157 12.26 9.04 8.38
C SER A 157 11.44 9.84 9.40
N ARG A 158 12.03 10.13 10.56
CA ARG A 158 11.41 11.06 11.52
C ARG A 158 11.10 12.40 10.83
N PRO A 159 9.95 13.02 11.11
CA PRO A 159 9.71 14.40 10.72
C PRO A 159 10.87 15.27 11.21
N VAL A 160 11.44 16.09 10.33
CA VAL A 160 12.39 17.12 10.75
C VAL A 160 11.57 18.20 11.44
N ALA A 161 11.90 18.47 12.71
CA ALA A 161 11.23 19.47 13.56
C ALA A 161 11.35 20.89 12.99
#